data_AF-A0A1I5E4L5-F1
#
_entry.id   AF-A0A1I5E4L5-F1
#
_cell.length_a   1.000
_cell.length_b   1.000
_cell.length_c   1.000
_cell.angle_alpha   90.00
_cell.angle_beta   90.00
_cell.angle_gamma   90.00
#
_symmetry.space_group_name_H-M   'P 1'
#
loop_
_entity.id
_entity.type
_entity.pdbx_description
1 polymer ?
#
loop_
_entity_poly.entity_id
_entity_poly.type
_entity_poly.pdbx_seq_one_letter_code
_entity_poly.pdbx_strand_id
1 'polypeptide(L)' 'MKVYYPGLVIRANEIGLINNQHFLDACQELIDAEAGVDVGSVYTHHLGDILPLGDAAIALFRKIHDWRMGGEKNDR' A
#
# COMPACT_ATOMS: atom_id res chain seq x y z
N MET A 1 -18.02 -6.09 4.46
CA MET A 1 -17.23 -5.38 3.43
C MET A 1 -16.14 -4.61 4.16
N LYS A 2 -14.87 -4.91 3.87
CA LYS A 2 -13.74 -4.25 4.56
C LYS A 2 -13.73 -2.77 4.16
N VAL A 3 -13.51 -1.87 5.12
CA VAL A 3 -13.46 -0.42 4.87
C VAL A 3 -12.01 -0.03 4.73
N TYR A 4 -11.68 0.57 3.58
CA TYR A 4 -10.33 1.05 3.28
C TYR A 4 -10.22 2.55 3.47
N TYR A 5 -9.00 3.00 3.73
CA TYR A 5 -8.68 4.42 3.78
C TYR A 5 -9.09 5.10 2.44
N PRO A 6 -9.90 6.17 2.46
CA PRO A 6 -10.42 6.78 1.23
C PRO A 6 -9.31 7.22 0.26
N GLY A 7 -8.21 7.77 0.78
CA GLY A 7 -7.07 8.18 -0.06
C GLY A 7 -6.31 7.01 -0.69
N LEU A 8 -6.35 5.82 -0.10
CA LEU A 8 -5.80 4.59 -0.69
C LEU A 8 -6.70 4.14 -1.85
N VAL A 9 -8.02 4.12 -1.64
CA VAL A 9 -9.00 3.73 -2.65
C VAL A 9 -8.91 4.60 -3.90
N ILE A 10 -8.79 5.92 -3.74
CA ILE A 10 -8.65 6.86 -4.85
C ILE A 10 -7.38 6.54 -5.66
N ARG A 11 -6.23 6.42 -5.00
CA ARG A 11 -4.95 6.15 -5.68
C ARG A 11 -4.88 4.75 -6.29
N ALA A 12 -5.43 3.73 -5.63
CA ALA A 12 -5.53 2.39 -6.18
C ALA A 12 -6.43 2.36 -7.42
N ASN A 13 -7.50 3.17 -7.45
CA ASN A 13 -8.35 3.31 -8.62
C ASN A 13 -7.62 4.00 -9.80
N GLU A 14 -6.83 5.04 -9.53
CA GLU A 14 -6.01 5.72 -10.56
C GLU A 14 -5.03 4.78 -11.27
N ILE A 15 -4.50 3.78 -10.57
CA ILE A 15 -3.56 2.78 -11.12
C ILE A 15 -4.24 1.44 -11.49
N GLY A 16 -5.57 1.37 -11.45
CA GLY A 16 -6.34 0.19 -11.87
C GLY A 16 -6.33 -1.01 -10.90
N LEU A 17 -5.90 -0.82 -9.65
CA LEU A 17 -5.78 -1.87 -8.64
C LEU A 17 -6.88 -1.89 -7.57
N ILE A 18 -7.93 -1.08 -7.71
CA ILE A 18 -9.03 -1.06 -6.73
C ILE A 18 -9.76 -2.41 -6.59
N ASN A 19 -9.69 -3.27 -7.60
CA ASN A 19 -10.27 -4.62 -7.54
C ASN A 19 -9.29 -5.67 -6.95
N ASN A 20 -8.05 -5.27 -6.67
CA ASN A 20 -7.04 -6.15 -6.11
C ASN A 20 -7.08 -6.09 -4.58
N GLN A 21 -7.91 -6.96 -4.00
CA GLN A 21 -8.16 -7.06 -2.57
C GLN A 21 -6.85 -7.27 -1.76
N HIS A 22 -5.93 -8.09 -2.26
CA HIS A 22 -4.64 -8.36 -1.61
C HIS A 22 -3.76 -7.10 -1.53
N PHE A 23 -3.73 -6.30 -2.60
CA PHE A 23 -3.01 -5.04 -2.61
C PHE A 23 -3.61 -4.01 -1.65
N LEU A 24 -4.94 -3.90 -1.62
CA LEU A 24 -5.61 -3.00 -0.69
C LEU A 24 -5.40 -3.43 0.77
N ASP A 25 -5.42 -4.72 1.04
CA ASP A 25 -5.16 -5.28 2.36
C ASP A 25 -3.72 -5.02 2.82
N ALA A 26 -2.73 -5.20 1.94
CA ALA A 26 -1.34 -4.88 2.21
C ALA A 26 -1.15 -3.39 2.53
N CYS A 27 -1.73 -2.51 1.70
CA CYS A 27 -1.66 -1.07 1.90
C CYS A 27 -2.35 -0.62 3.19
N GLN A 28 -3.52 -1.18 3.49
CA GLN A 28 -4.27 -0.87 4.69
C GLN A 28 -3.54 -1.35 5.95
N GLU A 29 -2.92 -2.53 5.91
CA GLU A 29 -2.09 -3.02 7.01
C GLU A 29 -0.89 -2.10 7.28
N LEU A 30 -0.23 -1.59 6.24
CA LEU A 30 0.83 -0.59 6.43
C LEU A 30 0.33 0.71 7.07
N ILE A 31 -0.90 1.14 6.74
CA ILE A 31 -1.53 2.33 7.32
C ILE A 31 -1.86 2.10 8.80
N ASP A 32 -2.38 0.92 9.14
CA ASP A 32 -2.84 0.59 10.50
C ASP A 32 -1.71 0.12 11.42
N ALA A 33 -0.57 -0.31 10.87
CA ALA A 33 0.53 -0.87 11.65
C ALA A 33 1.23 0.18 12.53
N GLU A 34 1.74 -0.26 13.67
CA GLU A 34 2.57 0.54 14.59
C GLU A 34 3.99 0.80 14.05
N ALA A 35 4.55 1.98 14.35
CA ALA A 35 5.87 2.41 13.90
C ALA A 35 6.94 1.30 14.01
N GLY A 36 7.65 1.03 12.92
CA GLY A 36 8.68 -0.04 12.85
C GLY A 36 8.24 -1.34 12.17
N VAL A 37 7.04 -1.41 11.58
CA VAL A 37 6.63 -2.56 10.76
C VAL A 37 7.58 -2.78 9.58
N ASP A 38 7.98 -4.03 9.35
CA ASP A 38 8.81 -4.40 8.20
C ASP A 38 7.96 -4.50 6.92
N VAL A 39 8.27 -3.64 5.94
CA VAL A 39 7.60 -3.59 4.63
C VAL A 39 7.74 -4.89 3.87
N GLY A 40 8.91 -5.52 3.96
CA GLY A 40 9.19 -6.79 3.28
C GLY A 40 8.24 -7.88 3.76
N SER A 41 8.01 -7.94 5.07
CA SER A 41 7.06 -8.87 5.69
C SER A 41 5.62 -8.60 5.26
N VAL A 42 5.14 -7.34 5.28
CA VAL A 42 3.75 -7.02 4.85
C VAL A 42 3.55 -7.31 3.37
N TYR A 43 4.53 -6.95 2.53
CA TYR A 43 4.50 -7.27 1.11
C TYR A 43 4.49 -8.79 0.88
N THR A 44 5.36 -9.54 1.53
CA THR A 44 5.43 -11.00 1.38
C THR A 44 4.15 -11.67 1.90
N HIS A 45 3.58 -11.17 2.99
CA HIS A 45 2.37 -11.73 3.61
C HIS A 45 1.13 -11.59 2.71
N HIS A 46 0.93 -10.41 2.11
CA HIS A 46 -0.26 -10.12 1.30
C HIS A 46 -0.09 -10.35 -0.19
N LEU A 47 1.10 -10.10 -0.71
CA LEU A 47 1.37 -10.05 -2.16
C LEU A 47 2.25 -11.21 -2.62
N GLY A 48 3.21 -11.64 -1.76
CA GLY A 48 4.00 -12.86 -1.93
C GLY A 48 4.60 -13.08 -3.33
N ASP A 49 4.95 -14.32 -3.65
CA ASP A 49 5.41 -14.74 -4.99
C ASP A 49 4.29 -14.74 -6.05
N ILE A 50 3.08 -14.32 -5.68
CA ILE A 50 1.85 -14.62 -6.42
C ILE A 50 1.42 -13.46 -7.33
N LEU A 51 1.92 -12.24 -7.09
CA LEU A 51 1.47 -11.06 -7.82
C LEU A 51 2.65 -10.26 -8.39
N PRO A 52 2.93 -10.40 -9.71
CA PRO A 52 3.71 -9.40 -10.42
C PRO A 52 2.92 -8.10 -10.46
N LEU A 53 3.18 -7.23 -9.48
CA LEU A 53 2.67 -5.87 -9.46
C LEU A 53 3.49 -5.00 -10.41
N GLY A 54 2.81 -4.14 -11.17
CA GLY A 54 3.49 -3.14 -11.99
C GLY A 54 4.17 -2.04 -11.16
N ASP A 55 5.09 -1.31 -11.77
CA ASP A 55 5.89 -0.27 -11.11
C ASP A 55 5.05 0.77 -10.34
N ALA A 56 3.90 1.17 -10.89
CA ALA A 56 3.00 2.12 -10.27
C ALA A 56 2.42 1.63 -8.92
N ALA A 57 2.19 0.33 -8.81
CA ALA A 57 1.68 -0.29 -7.59
C ALA A 57 2.77 -0.39 -6.51
N ILE A 58 3.98 -0.76 -6.91
CA ILE A 58 5.16 -0.76 -6.03
C ILE A 58 5.43 0.65 -5.52
N ALA A 59 5.33 1.66 -6.39
CA ALA A 59 5.50 3.07 -6.02
C ALA A 59 4.43 3.54 -5.03
N LEU A 60 3.16 3.19 -5.23
CA LEU A 60 2.09 3.52 -4.29
C LEU A 60 2.32 2.86 -2.92
N PHE A 61 2.69 1.57 -2.91
CA PHE A 61 2.97 0.84 -1.68
C PHE A 61 4.13 1.46 -0.88
N ARG A 62 5.23 1.82 -1.57
CA ARG A 62 6.36 2.54 -0.97
C ARG A 62 5.98 3.92 -0.45
N LYS A 63 5.16 4.68 -1.19
CA LYS A 63 4.70 6.01 -0.77
C LYS A 63 3.92 5.96 0.55
N ILE A 64 3.09 4.93 0.73
CA ILE A 64 2.33 4.73 1.98
C ILE A 64 3.29 4.44 3.14
N HIS A 65 4.28 3.59 2.92
CA HIS A 65 5.32 3.32 3.90
C HIS A 65 6.12 4.58 4.26
N ASP A 66 6.59 5.33 3.27
CA ASP A 66 7.43 6.51 3.49
C ASP A 66 6.67 7.59 4.27
N TRP A 67 5.39 7.83 3.92
CA TRP A 67 4.51 8.71 4.67
C TRP A 67 4.43 8.33 6.16
N ARG A 68 4.35 7.03 6.46
CA ARG A 68 4.27 6.52 7.82
C ARG A 68 5.58 6.67 8.58
N MET A 69 6.72 6.54 7.92
CA MET A 69 8.05 6.71 8.52
C MET A 69 8.44 8.18 8.75
N GLY A 70 7.52 9.12 8.52
CA GLY A 70 7.81 10.56 8.62
C GLY A 70 8.55 11.11 7.40
N GLY A 71 8.60 10.34 6.31
CA GLY A 71 9.07 10.79 5.01
C GLY A 71 8.28 12.00 4.55
N GLU A 72 9.01 13.02 4.12
CA GLU A 72 8.48 14.35 3.84
C GLU A 72 7.24 14.32 2.94
N LYS A 73 6.28 15.14 3.35
CA LYS A 73 5.16 15.65 2.56
C LYS A 73 5.68 16.38 1.31
N ASN A 74 6.13 15.66 0.29
CA ASN A 74 6.43 16.24 -1.03
C ASN A 74 5.46 15.67 -2.08
N ASP A 75 4.21 16.13 -2.01
CA ASP A 75 3.42 16.35 -3.22
C ASP A 75 3.45 17.87 -3.44
N ARG A 76 4.36 18.31 -4.31
CA ARG A 76 4.41 19.67 -4.86
C ARG A 76 4.20 19.58 -6.36
#